data_AF-A0A7W1S5Z3-F1
#
_entry.id   AF-A0A7W1S5Z3-F1
#
_cell.length_a   1.000
_cell.length_b   1.000
_cell.length_c   1.000
_cell.angle_alpha   90.00
_cell.angle_beta   90.00
_cell.angle_gamma   90.00
#
_symmetry.space_group_name_H-M   'P 1'
#
loop_
_entity.id
_entity.type
_entity.pdbx_description
1 polymer ?
#
loop_
_entity_poly.entity_id
_entity_poly.type
_entity_poly.pdbx_seq_one_letter_code
_entity_poly.pdbx_strand_id
1 'polypeptide(L)'
;MTPHSSRKQLLIALCCFIGLALLALYWPLFNMTTSLTGDIPTDYFHFHWNFWWIRHVLATGHTIYETNYVLYPYTSSLAYHTLTVFWYPLWALIEPFFGTVPAMTVIFVANYIL
;
A
#
# COMPACT_ATOMS: atom_id res chain seq x y z
N MET A 1 40.55 -13.82 -17.60
CA MET A 1 39.07 -13.68 -17.44
C MET A 1 38.55 -12.91 -18.64
N THR A 2 37.78 -13.55 -19.53
CA THR A 2 37.38 -12.96 -20.81
C THR A 2 36.09 -12.11 -20.66
N PRO A 3 36.05 -10.89 -21.23
CA PRO A 3 34.97 -9.91 -21.01
C PRO A 3 33.61 -10.29 -21.62
N HIS A 4 33.52 -11.34 -22.44
CA HIS A 4 32.25 -11.80 -23.02
C HIS A 4 31.41 -12.69 -22.06
N SER A 5 32.05 -13.31 -21.07
CA SER A 5 31.39 -14.17 -20.07
C SER A 5 30.41 -13.36 -19.22
N SER A 6 30.79 -12.14 -18.85
CA SER A 6 30.06 -11.30 -17.91
C SER A 6 28.74 -10.80 -18.48
N ARG A 7 28.66 -10.45 -19.78
CA ARG A 7 27.41 -9.94 -20.38
C ARG A 7 26.32 -11.00 -20.46
N LYS A 8 26.67 -12.24 -20.84
CA LYS A 8 25.72 -13.37 -20.86
C LYS A 8 25.23 -13.70 -19.44
N GLN A 9 26.16 -13.73 -18.47
CA GLN A 9 25.82 -13.95 -17.06
C GLN A 9 24.91 -12.86 -16.50
N LEU A 10 25.18 -11.59 -16.84
CA LEU A 10 24.34 -10.46 -16.44
C LEU A 10 22.94 -10.55 -17.06
N LEU A 11 22.83 -10.93 -18.34
CA LEU A 11 21.54 -11.14 -18.99
C LEU A 11 20.76 -12.28 -18.33
N ILE A 12 21.42 -13.38 -18.00
CA ILE A 12 20.78 -14.50 -17.28
C ILE A 12 20.30 -14.02 -15.90
N ALA A 13 21.15 -13.34 -15.14
CA ALA A 13 20.79 -12.82 -13.83
C ALA A 13 19.60 -11.84 -13.91
N LEU A 14 19.60 -10.94 -14.91
CA LEU A 14 18.52 -10.01 -15.15
C LEU A 14 17.22 -10.75 -15.52
N CYS A 15 17.26 -11.73 -16.41
CA CYS A 15 16.09 -12.54 -16.76
C CYS A 15 15.54 -13.31 -15.55
N CYS A 16 16.41 -13.91 -14.73
CA CYS A 16 16.00 -14.59 -13.50
C CYS A 16 15.36 -13.60 -12.51
N PHE A 17 15.96 -12.42 -12.33
CA PHE A 17 15.43 -11.38 -11.46
C PHE A 17 14.06 -10.89 -11.92
N ILE A 18 13.90 -10.58 -13.21
CA ILE A 18 12.61 -10.17 -13.80
C ILE A 18 11.59 -11.29 -13.66
N GLY A 19 11.96 -12.54 -13.93
CA GLY A 19 11.08 -13.69 -13.76
C GLY A 19 10.59 -13.83 -12.32
N LEU A 20 11.49 -13.73 -11.34
CA LEU A 20 11.13 -13.75 -9.92
C LEU A 20 10.24 -12.57 -9.52
N ALA A 21 10.53 -11.36 -10.01
CA ALA A 21 9.72 -10.17 -9.76
C ALA A 21 8.30 -10.33 -10.31
N LEU A 22 8.15 -10.84 -11.54
CA LEU A 22 6.85 -11.09 -12.16
C LEU A 22 6.06 -12.17 -11.42
N LEU A 23 6.72 -13.22 -10.92
CA LEU A 23 6.08 -14.24 -10.09
C LEU A 23 5.62 -13.66 -8.75
N ALA A 24 6.47 -12.87 -8.08
CA ALA A 24 6.13 -12.24 -6.80
C ALA A 24 4.99 -11.21 -6.95
N LEU A 25 4.94 -10.51 -8.08
CA LEU A 25 3.95 -9.47 -8.37
C LEU A 25 2.76 -9.96 -9.19
N TYR A 26 2.64 -11.27 -9.45
CA TYR A 26 1.59 -11.83 -10.30
C TYR A 26 0.18 -11.37 -9.86
N TRP A 27 -0.11 -11.48 -8.56
CA TRP A 27 -1.41 -11.10 -8.00
C TRP A 27 -1.71 -9.61 -8.20
N PRO A 28 -0.88 -8.66 -7.71
CA PRO A 28 -1.17 -7.26 -7.92
C PRO A 28 -1.13 -6.80 -9.39
N LEU A 29 -0.37 -7.47 -10.26
CA LEU A 29 -0.30 -7.10 -11.69
C LEU A 29 -1.53 -7.56 -12.49
N PHE A 30 -2.05 -8.76 -12.21
CA PHE A 30 -3.08 -9.38 -13.04
C PHE A 30 -4.44 -9.56 -12.33
N ASN A 31 -4.49 -9.39 -11.01
CA ASN A 31 -5.67 -9.63 -10.17
C ASN A 31 -5.93 -8.46 -9.21
N MET A 32 -5.65 -7.23 -9.66
CA MET A 32 -5.73 -6.03 -8.83
C MET A 32 -7.13 -5.78 -8.26
N THR A 33 -8.18 -6.05 -9.04
CA THR A 33 -9.58 -5.82 -8.61
C THR A 33 -10.00 -6.72 -7.46
N THR A 34 -9.50 -7.97 -7.41
CA THR A 34 -9.84 -8.92 -6.34
C THR A 34 -8.84 -8.90 -5.18
N SER A 35 -7.59 -8.48 -5.42
CA SER A 35 -6.51 -8.56 -4.43
C SER A 35 -6.30 -7.27 -3.62
N LEU A 36 -6.66 -6.11 -4.18
CA LEU A 36 -6.38 -4.80 -3.58
C LEU A 36 -7.67 -4.06 -3.16
N THR A 37 -8.51 -3.64 -4.11
CA THR A 37 -9.48 -2.56 -3.81
C THR A 37 -10.87 -2.71 -4.43
N GLY A 38 -11.15 -3.74 -5.23
CA GLY A 38 -12.34 -3.76 -6.10
C GLY A 38 -13.56 -4.46 -5.52
N ASP A 39 -13.47 -5.77 -5.31
CA ASP A 39 -14.70 -6.60 -5.34
C ASP A 39 -14.94 -7.46 -4.10
N ILE A 40 -13.91 -7.74 -3.30
CA ILE A 40 -13.99 -8.69 -2.17
C ILE A 40 -13.33 -8.06 -0.93
N PRO A 41 -13.95 -8.16 0.26
CA PRO A 41 -13.29 -7.79 1.51
C PRO A 41 -12.03 -8.64 1.73
N THR A 42 -10.87 -7.99 1.76
CA THR A 42 -9.58 -8.56 2.14
C THR A 42 -8.97 -7.75 3.28
N ASP A 43 -7.85 -8.20 3.84
CA ASP A 43 -7.11 -7.43 4.85
C ASP A 43 -6.72 -6.04 4.34
N TYR A 44 -6.63 -5.83 3.02
CA TYR A 44 -6.32 -4.53 2.42
C TYR A 44 -7.34 -3.43 2.79
N PHE A 45 -8.56 -3.80 3.18
CA PHE A 45 -9.57 -2.84 3.67
C PHE A 45 -9.10 -2.07 4.90
N HIS A 46 -8.14 -2.59 5.68
CA HIS A 46 -7.58 -1.87 6.81
C HIS A 46 -6.95 -0.53 6.38
N PHE A 47 -6.40 -0.44 5.17
CA PHE A 47 -5.78 0.80 4.67
C PHE A 47 -6.82 1.88 4.36
N HIS A 48 -8.02 1.49 3.89
CA HIS A 48 -9.13 2.44 3.75
C HIS A 48 -9.50 3.06 5.11
N TRP A 49 -9.57 2.22 6.14
CA TRP A 49 -9.81 2.67 7.51
C TRP A 49 -8.66 3.57 8.01
N ASN A 50 -7.39 3.26 7.71
CA ASN A 50 -6.25 4.08 8.12
C ASN A 50 -6.37 5.52 7.60
N PHE A 51 -6.64 5.69 6.31
CA PHE A 51 -6.74 7.01 5.71
C PHE A 51 -7.96 7.80 6.19
N TRP A 52 -9.10 7.12 6.32
CA TRP A 52 -10.28 7.70 6.95
C TRP A 52 -10.01 8.12 8.40
N TRP A 53 -9.34 7.27 9.18
CA TRP A 53 -9.02 7.52 10.58
C TRP A 53 -8.13 8.75 10.74
N ILE A 54 -7.07 8.85 9.93
CA ILE A 54 -6.18 10.03 9.93
C ILE A 54 -6.96 11.30 9.58
N ARG A 55 -7.84 11.26 8.56
CA ARG A 55 -8.73 12.39 8.26
C ARG A 55 -9.62 12.75 9.44
N HIS A 56 -10.22 11.76 10.08
CA HIS A 56 -11.16 11.93 11.19
C HIS A 56 -10.49 12.59 12.40
N VAL A 57 -9.33 12.09 12.85
CA VAL A 57 -8.60 12.65 14.00
C VAL A 57 -8.06 14.04 13.72
N LEU A 58 -7.60 14.31 12.49
CA LEU A 58 -7.17 15.66 12.08
C LEU A 58 -8.34 16.65 12.09
N ALA A 59 -9.55 16.21 11.71
CA ALA A 59 -10.74 17.04 11.71
C ALA A 59 -11.32 17.28 13.13
N THR A 60 -11.08 16.36 14.06
CA THR A 60 -11.64 16.38 15.43
C THR A 60 -10.65 16.81 16.51
N GLY A 61 -9.36 16.93 16.17
CA GLY A 61 -8.31 17.33 17.10
C GLY A 61 -7.83 16.22 18.04
N HIS A 62 -8.04 14.95 17.68
CA HIS A 62 -7.56 13.80 18.45
C HIS A 62 -6.14 13.36 18.04
N THR A 63 -5.48 12.59 18.92
CA THR A 63 -4.17 11.98 18.65
C THR A 63 -4.28 10.96 17.52
N ILE A 64 -3.41 11.05 16.51
CA ILE A 64 -3.38 10.11 15.38
C ILE A 64 -3.16 8.65 15.83
N TYR A 65 -2.37 8.46 16.89
CA TYR A 65 -1.93 7.16 17.36
C TYR A 65 -2.77 6.55 18.49
N GLU A 66 -3.99 7.05 18.73
CA GLU A 66 -4.86 6.54 19.81
C GLU A 66 -6.29 6.39 19.33
N THR A 67 -6.88 5.21 19.41
CA THR A 67 -8.26 4.97 18.94
C THR A 67 -9.07 4.16 19.94
N ASN A 68 -10.36 4.47 20.07
CA ASN A 68 -11.34 3.65 20.79
C ASN A 68 -12.25 2.84 19.84
N TYR A 69 -12.03 2.92 18.52
CA TYR A 69 -12.85 2.23 17.51
C TYR A 69 -12.54 0.74 17.40
N VAL A 70 -11.43 0.28 17.98
CA VAL A 70 -11.03 -1.13 17.98
C VAL A 70 -11.52 -1.84 19.25
N LEU A 71 -11.42 -1.22 20.42
CA LEU A 71 -11.72 -1.84 21.73
C LEU A 71 -12.58 -0.94 22.63
N TYR A 72 -13.72 -0.45 22.15
CA TYR A 72 -14.62 0.38 22.96
C TYR A 72 -15.08 -0.35 24.25
N PRO A 73 -15.11 0.32 25.43
CA PRO A 73 -14.88 1.75 25.67
C PRO A 73 -13.42 2.15 25.91
N TYR A 74 -12.48 1.21 25.79
CA TYR A 74 -11.06 1.44 26.04
C TYR A 74 -10.36 2.06 24.83
N THR A 75 -9.28 2.79 25.10
CA THR A 75 -8.40 3.36 24.08
C THR A 75 -7.23 2.44 23.85
N SER A 76 -6.91 2.20 22.57
CA SER A 76 -5.78 1.40 22.12
C SER A 76 -4.77 2.29 21.41
N SER A 77 -3.48 2.04 21.68
CA SER A 77 -2.40 2.70 20.95
C SER A 77 -2.22 2.08 19.56
N LEU A 78 -2.06 2.92 18.56
CA LEU A 78 -1.67 2.58 17.18
C LEU A 78 -0.16 2.77 16.94
N ALA A 79 0.64 2.99 17.99
CA ALA A 79 2.08 3.21 17.83
C ALA A 79 2.81 2.02 17.16
N TYR A 80 2.34 0.79 17.41
CA TYR A 80 2.83 -0.44 16.79
C TYR A 80 1.91 -0.96 15.68
N HIS A 81 0.89 -0.19 15.31
CA HIS A 81 0.02 -0.51 14.18
C HIS A 81 0.73 -0.13 12.87
N THR A 82 0.41 -0.83 11.78
CA THR A 82 0.90 -0.55 10.41
C THR A 82 0.24 0.70 9.80
N LEU A 83 0.21 1.81 10.56
CA LEU A 83 -0.49 3.04 10.19
C LEU A 83 0.20 3.74 9.01
N THR A 84 -0.52 3.95 7.89
CA THR A 84 0.05 4.50 6.64
C THR A 84 0.11 6.03 6.57
N VAL A 85 0.60 6.67 7.64
CA VAL A 85 0.63 8.15 7.74
C VAL A 85 1.41 8.80 6.60
N PHE A 86 2.52 8.20 6.17
CA PHE A 86 3.35 8.70 5.08
C PHE A 86 2.57 8.91 3.77
N TRP A 87 1.64 8.01 3.45
CA TRP A 87 0.86 8.05 2.21
C TRP A 87 -0.40 8.92 2.29
N TYR A 88 -0.78 9.39 3.49
CA TYR A 88 -1.98 10.18 3.69
C TYR A 88 -2.05 11.45 2.83
N PRO A 89 -0.99 12.27 2.66
CA PRO A 89 -1.06 13.47 1.84
C PRO A 89 -1.45 13.18 0.38
N LEU A 90 -0.90 12.11 -0.21
CA LEU A 90 -1.23 11.70 -1.57
C LEU A 90 -2.67 11.21 -1.67
N TRP A 91 -3.11 10.39 -0.70
CA TRP A 91 -4.50 9.93 -0.64
C TRP A 91 -5.48 11.10 -0.50
N ALA A 92 -5.22 12.02 0.44
CA ALA A 92 -6.08 13.16 0.73
C ALA A 92 -6.19 14.15 -0.45
N LEU A 93 -5.17 14.21 -1.31
CA LEU A 93 -5.20 15.00 -2.54
C LEU A 93 -6.08 14.36 -3.62
N ILE A 94 -6.04 13.04 -3.77
CA ILE A 94 -6.68 12.32 -4.89
C ILE A 94 -8.12 11.92 -4.56
N GLU A 95 -8.37 11.45 -3.34
CA GLU A 95 -9.64 10.84 -2.94
C GLU A 95 -10.88 11.74 -3.15
N PRO A 96 -10.84 13.07 -2.91
CA PRO A 96 -12.02 13.93 -3.11
C PRO A 96 -12.52 13.97 -4.56
N PHE A 97 -11.65 13.68 -5.54
CA PHE A 97 -11.98 13.76 -6.97
C PHE A 97 -12.32 12.39 -7.57
N PHE A 98 -11.67 11.32 -7.10
CA PHE A 98 -11.74 10.00 -7.73
C PHE A 98 -12.25 8.90 -6.79
N GLY A 99 -12.45 9.20 -5.51
CA GLY A 99 -12.79 8.21 -4.49
C GLY A 99 -11.60 7.43 -3.93
N THR A 100 -11.85 6.66 -2.88
CA THR A 100 -10.80 6.00 -2.09
C THR A 100 -10.12 4.85 -2.85
N VAL A 101 -10.89 4.11 -3.67
CA VAL A 101 -10.38 2.96 -4.43
C VAL A 101 -9.31 3.39 -5.45
N PRO A 102 -9.57 4.33 -6.38
CA PRO A 102 -8.54 4.81 -7.30
C PRO A 102 -7.35 5.47 -6.59
N ALA A 103 -7.60 6.24 -5.52
CA ALA A 103 -6.53 6.86 -4.74
C ALA A 103 -5.55 5.82 -4.15
N MET A 104 -6.08 4.71 -3.62
CA MET A 104 -5.26 3.63 -3.06
C MET A 104 -4.55 2.83 -4.15
N THR A 105 -5.16 2.62 -5.31
CA THR A 105 -4.46 2.02 -6.46
C THR A 105 -3.26 2.86 -6.88
N VAL A 106 -3.40 4.19 -6.93
CA VAL A 106 -2.27 5.10 -7.26
C VAL A 106 -1.16 5.00 -6.23
N ILE A 107 -1.50 5.00 -4.93
CA ILE A 107 -0.52 4.83 -3.85
C ILE A 107 0.20 3.49 -3.95
N PHE A 108 -0.54 2.41 -4.23
CA PHE A 108 0.03 1.09 -4.40
C PHE A 108 1.07 1.07 -5.51
N VAL A 109 0.76 1.65 -6.68
CA VAL A 109 1.72 1.76 -7.78
C VAL A 109 2.91 2.65 -7.42
N ALA A 110 2.66 3.78 -6.76
CA ALA A 110 3.72 4.71 -6.33
C ALA A 110 4.72 4.06 -5.36
N ASN A 111 4.24 3.16 -4.48
CA ASN A 111 5.07 2.44 -3.51
C ASN A 111 6.07 1.45 -4.14
N TYR A 112 5.92 1.08 -5.42
CA TYR A 112 6.94 0.28 -6.13
C TYR A 112 7.95 1.14 -6.89
N ILE A 113 7.74 2.45 -6.97
CA ILE A 113 8.60 3.39 -7.69
C ILE A 113 9.53 4.13 -6.71
N LEU A 114 9.02 4.45 -5.51
CA LEU A 114 9.71 5.14 -4.42
C LEU A 114 10.40 4.15 -3.48
#